data_AF-A0A9D9STM7-F1
#
_entry.id   AF-A0A9D9STM7-F1
#
_cell.length_a   1.000
_cell.length_b   1.000
_cell.length_c   1.000
_cell.angle_alpha   90.00
_cell.angle_beta   90.00
_cell.angle_gamma   90.00
#
_symmetry.space_group_name_H-M   'P 1'
#
loop_
_entity.id
_entity.type
_entity.pdbx_description
1 polymer ?
#
loop_
_entity_poly.entity_id
_entity_poly.type
_entity_poly.pdbx_seq_one_letter_code
_entity_poly.pdbx_strand_id
1 'polypeptide(L)'
;MSSCPFANLIDPDVYANGMPYQELKRIRDDGPVHYMEDPTRGVPYWLITGREEIDFISKNPRLFSSEARSALADEYTEAEMDTIHRHMTINQDPPRQLKSRRIVRATFTPAAVDSYEPQFRAHARRIVDAVASRGECEFVEEVAAELPLLAILELCGIPAEDRKDFFEWTNTMMFNQDPEMAISEEQAQLASIN
;
A
#
# COMPACT_ATOMS: atom_id res chain seq x y z
N MET A 1 -11.31 -15.35 -28.53
CA MET A 1 -12.60 -15.14 -27.84
C MET A 1 -12.41 -15.51 -26.38
N SER A 2 -12.10 -14.51 -25.56
CA SER A 2 -12.52 -14.42 -24.17
C SER A 2 -12.43 -12.95 -23.76
N SER A 3 -13.32 -12.11 -24.28
CA SER A 3 -13.48 -10.74 -23.75
C SER A 3 -14.18 -10.87 -22.42
N CYS A 4 -13.41 -10.93 -21.34
CA CYS A 4 -13.96 -10.90 -19.99
C CYS A 4 -14.95 -9.72 -19.87
N PRO A 5 -16.20 -9.93 -19.43
CA PRO A 5 -17.22 -8.89 -19.46
C PRO A 5 -17.09 -7.86 -18.32
N PHE A 6 -16.08 -8.01 -17.46
CA PHE A 6 -15.88 -7.19 -16.26
C PHE A 6 -14.87 -6.07 -16.50
N ALA A 7 -15.03 -4.98 -15.75
CA ALA A 7 -14.03 -3.92 -15.72
C ALA A 7 -12.68 -4.44 -15.19
N ASN A 8 -11.58 -3.87 -15.69
CA ASN A 8 -10.23 -4.18 -15.21
C ASN A 8 -10.01 -3.50 -13.85
N LEU A 9 -10.12 -4.24 -12.74
CA LEU A 9 -10.08 -3.66 -11.39
C LEU A 9 -8.70 -3.14 -10.95
N ILE A 10 -7.65 -3.37 -11.75
CA ILE A 10 -6.31 -2.80 -11.53
C ILE A 10 -6.07 -1.53 -12.37
N ASP A 11 -7.08 -1.09 -13.12
CA ASP A 11 -7.09 0.21 -13.79
C ASP A 11 -7.52 1.30 -12.79
N PRO A 12 -6.67 2.29 -12.48
CA PRO A 12 -7.00 3.37 -11.56
C PRO A 12 -8.25 4.16 -11.95
N ASP A 13 -8.55 4.29 -13.25
CA ASP A 13 -9.69 5.07 -13.76
C ASP A 13 -11.03 4.52 -13.25
N VAL A 14 -11.09 3.23 -12.92
CA VAL A 14 -12.28 2.60 -12.32
C VAL A 14 -12.64 3.21 -10.96
N TYR A 15 -11.68 3.81 -10.26
CA TYR A 15 -11.85 4.40 -8.93
C TYR A 15 -11.96 5.92 -8.94
N ALA A 16 -11.82 6.57 -10.11
CA ALA A 16 -11.84 8.04 -10.24
C ALA A 16 -13.14 8.68 -9.73
N ASN A 17 -14.26 7.95 -9.79
CA ASN A 17 -15.57 8.39 -9.30
C ASN A 17 -15.95 7.73 -7.96
N GLY A 18 -14.96 7.28 -7.20
CA GLY A 18 -15.12 6.55 -5.95
C GLY A 18 -15.14 5.03 -6.13
N MET A 19 -15.44 4.32 -5.05
CA MET A 19 -15.34 2.86 -5.02
C MET A 19 -16.36 2.17 -5.96
N PRO A 20 -15.93 1.24 -6.82
CA PRO A 20 -16.77 0.57 -7.83
C PRO A 20 -17.62 -0.57 -7.22
N TYR A 21 -18.38 -0.29 -6.16
CA TYR A 21 -19.08 -1.33 -5.39
C TYR A 21 -20.06 -2.17 -6.21
N GLN A 22 -20.75 -1.56 -7.18
CA GLN A 22 -21.70 -2.27 -8.05
C GLN A 22 -20.98 -3.26 -8.97
N GLU A 23 -19.84 -2.87 -9.53
CA GLU A 23 -19.05 -3.75 -10.39
C GLU A 23 -18.42 -4.88 -9.59
N LEU A 24 -17.84 -4.57 -8.43
CA LEU A 24 -17.35 -5.57 -7.47
C LEU A 24 -18.44 -6.56 -7.06
N LYS A 25 -19.69 -6.11 -6.92
CA LYS A 25 -20.83 -7.00 -6.65
C LYS A 25 -21.12 -7.90 -7.84
N ARG A 26 -21.21 -7.36 -9.06
CA ARG A 26 -21.46 -8.14 -10.28
C ARG A 26 -20.42 -9.23 -10.50
N ILE A 27 -19.15 -8.91 -10.31
CA ILE A 27 -18.04 -9.87 -10.42
C ILE A 27 -18.23 -10.99 -9.40
N ARG A 28 -18.49 -10.66 -8.13
CA ARG A 28 -18.71 -11.67 -7.07
C ARG A 28 -19.96 -12.53 -7.30
N ASP A 29 -21.02 -11.97 -7.85
CA ASP A 29 -22.26 -12.70 -8.14
C ASP A 29 -22.06 -13.77 -9.23
N ASP A 30 -21.11 -13.55 -10.15
CA ASP A 30 -20.76 -14.49 -11.23
C ASP A 30 -19.75 -15.57 -10.78
N GLY A 31 -19.01 -15.31 -9.70
CA GLY A 31 -18.10 -16.26 -9.09
C GLY A 31 -16.94 -15.58 -8.36
N PRO A 32 -16.18 -16.32 -7.53
CA PRO A 32 -15.06 -15.74 -6.79
C PRO A 32 -13.76 -15.62 -7.57
N VAL A 33 -13.62 -16.31 -8.72
CA VAL A 33 -12.38 -16.45 -9.49
C VAL A 33 -12.66 -16.21 -10.97
N HIS A 34 -11.98 -15.21 -11.55
CA HIS A 34 -12.15 -14.82 -12.95
C HIS A 34 -10.80 -14.68 -13.64
N TYR A 35 -10.69 -15.18 -14.87
CA TYR A 35 -9.52 -14.92 -15.70
C TYR A 35 -9.68 -13.57 -16.39
N MET A 36 -8.71 -12.69 -16.20
CA MET A 36 -8.70 -11.34 -16.75
C MET A 36 -7.60 -11.23 -17.80
N GLU A 37 -7.96 -10.77 -18.99
CA GLU A 37 -6.97 -10.20 -19.91
C GLU A 37 -6.66 -8.79 -19.41
N ASP A 38 -5.38 -8.46 -19.22
CA ASP A 38 -4.96 -7.11 -18.83
C ASP A 38 -4.41 -6.35 -20.04
N PRO A 39 -5.20 -5.46 -20.66
CA PRO A 39 -4.71 -4.64 -21.76
C PRO A 39 -3.73 -3.56 -21.29
N THR A 40 -3.72 -3.21 -20.00
CA THR A 40 -2.91 -2.11 -19.47
C THR A 40 -1.46 -2.53 -19.31
N ARG A 41 -1.21 -3.70 -18.70
CA ARG A 41 0.15 -4.23 -18.47
C ARG A 41 0.53 -5.35 -19.43
N GLY A 42 -0.41 -5.85 -20.24
CA GLY A 42 -0.18 -6.89 -21.24
C GLY A 42 -0.01 -8.30 -20.66
N VAL A 43 -0.21 -8.48 -19.36
CA VAL A 43 -0.08 -9.76 -18.67
C VAL A 43 -1.42 -10.18 -18.08
N PRO A 44 -2.02 -11.30 -18.54
CA PRO A 44 -3.26 -11.76 -17.96
C PRO A 44 -3.07 -12.25 -16.52
N TYR A 45 -4.13 -12.14 -15.72
CA TYR A 45 -4.13 -12.50 -14.30
C TYR A 45 -5.43 -13.17 -13.89
N TRP A 46 -5.43 -13.79 -12.71
CA TRP A 46 -6.64 -14.30 -12.08
C TRP A 46 -7.13 -13.29 -11.05
N LEU A 47 -8.31 -12.71 -11.28
CA LEU A 47 -8.99 -11.85 -10.32
C LEU A 47 -9.69 -12.71 -9.27
N ILE A 48 -9.35 -12.48 -8.00
CA ILE A 48 -9.90 -13.19 -6.86
C ILE A 48 -10.71 -12.22 -6.01
N THR A 49 -12.01 -12.48 -5.86
CA THR A 49 -12.93 -11.65 -5.07
C THR A 49 -13.59 -12.41 -3.92
N GLY A 50 -13.45 -13.74 -3.90
CA GLY A 50 -13.96 -14.60 -2.84
C GLY A 50 -13.04 -14.61 -1.62
N ARG A 51 -13.67 -14.56 -0.44
CA ARG A 51 -12.96 -14.54 0.84
C ARG A 51 -12.17 -15.84 1.08
N GLU A 52 -12.78 -16.99 0.76
CA GLU A 52 -12.17 -18.30 1.01
C GLU A 52 -10.95 -18.51 0.11
N GLU A 53 -11.02 -18.07 -1.14
CA GLU A 53 -9.93 -18.13 -2.11
C GLU A 53 -8.79 -17.20 -1.72
N ILE A 54 -9.09 -15.96 -1.30
CA ILE A 54 -8.07 -15.02 -0.79
C ILE A 54 -7.37 -15.60 0.44
N ASP A 55 -8.12 -16.20 1.37
CA ASP A 55 -7.56 -16.81 2.57
C ASP A 55 -6.69 -18.03 2.24
N PHE A 56 -7.14 -18.88 1.30
CA PHE A 56 -6.35 -20.00 0.80
C PHE A 56 -5.04 -19.53 0.15
N ILE A 57 -5.10 -18.56 -0.76
CA ILE A 57 -3.93 -18.01 -1.45
C ILE A 57 -2.93 -17.45 -0.41
N SER A 58 -3.42 -16.61 0.50
CA SER A 58 -2.62 -15.95 1.53
C SER A 58 -1.93 -16.93 2.50
N LYS A 59 -2.51 -18.12 2.71
CA LYS A 59 -1.97 -19.16 3.59
C LYS A 59 -1.04 -20.16 2.90
N ASN A 60 -0.94 -20.13 1.57
CA ASN A 60 -0.17 -21.10 0.78
C ASN A 60 0.95 -20.42 -0.04
N PRO A 61 1.94 -19.75 0.61
CA PRO A 61 2.98 -18.99 -0.10
C PRO A 61 3.92 -19.86 -0.95
N ARG A 62 3.95 -21.19 -0.73
CA ARG A 62 4.68 -22.12 -1.61
C ARG A 62 4.01 -22.32 -2.96
N LEU A 63 2.69 -22.07 -3.04
CA LEU A 63 1.92 -22.13 -4.27
C LEU A 63 1.77 -20.74 -4.90
N PHE A 64 1.68 -19.70 -4.06
CA PHE A 64 1.48 -18.31 -4.46
C PHE A 64 2.61 -17.44 -3.93
N SER A 65 3.65 -17.30 -4.74
CA SER A 65 4.87 -16.56 -4.40
C SER A 65 4.66 -15.05 -4.47
N SER A 66 5.12 -14.31 -3.45
CA SER A 66 5.23 -12.84 -3.51
C SER A 66 6.58 -12.38 -4.06
N GLU A 67 7.59 -13.26 -4.05
CA GLU A 67 8.95 -12.97 -4.53
C GLU A 67 9.09 -13.09 -6.06
N ALA A 68 8.27 -13.93 -6.68
CA ALA A 68 8.33 -14.20 -8.12
C ALA A 68 8.01 -12.96 -8.96
N ARG A 69 6.95 -12.21 -8.63
CA ARG A 69 6.42 -11.10 -9.45
C ARG A 69 5.90 -9.91 -8.63
N SER A 70 6.36 -9.74 -7.38
CA SER A 70 5.83 -8.77 -6.42
C SER A 70 4.43 -9.14 -5.89
N ALA A 71 4.10 -8.60 -4.71
CA ALA A 71 2.76 -8.65 -4.14
C ALA A 71 1.88 -7.47 -4.63
N LEU A 72 2.48 -6.50 -5.33
CA LEU A 72 1.77 -5.40 -5.98
C LEU A 72 1.20 -5.89 -7.32
N ALA A 73 0.02 -5.37 -7.69
CA ALA A 73 -0.63 -5.68 -8.95
C ALA A 73 -0.03 -4.86 -10.11
N ASP A 74 1.29 -5.01 -10.30
CA ASP A 74 2.05 -4.34 -11.35
C ASP A 74 3.10 -5.28 -11.97
N GLU A 75 3.67 -4.85 -13.10
CA GLU A 75 4.68 -5.61 -13.82
C GLU A 75 6.03 -4.91 -13.79
N TYR A 76 7.05 -5.65 -13.35
CA TYR A 76 8.41 -5.15 -13.16
C TYR A 76 9.39 -5.98 -14.00
N THR A 77 10.44 -5.33 -14.47
CA THR A 77 11.56 -6.02 -15.10
C THR A 77 12.32 -6.86 -14.07
N GLU A 78 13.04 -7.89 -14.52
CA GLU A 78 13.86 -8.70 -13.61
C GLU A 78 14.91 -7.85 -12.86
N ALA A 79 15.42 -6.80 -13.50
CA ALA A 79 16.37 -5.87 -12.89
C ALA A 79 15.74 -5.07 -11.74
N GLU A 80 14.54 -4.53 -11.91
CA GLU A 80 13.79 -3.84 -10.84
C GLU A 80 13.41 -4.81 -9.71
N MET A 81 13.02 -6.05 -10.07
CA MET A 81 12.73 -7.10 -9.11
C MET A 81 13.94 -7.39 -8.22
N ASP A 82 15.12 -7.56 -8.81
CA ASP A 82 16.34 -7.87 -8.08
C ASP A 82 16.89 -6.70 -7.27
N THR A 83 16.79 -5.48 -7.78
CA THR A 83 17.40 -4.30 -7.13
C THR A 83 16.52 -3.71 -6.03
N ILE A 84 15.19 -3.78 -6.20
CA ILE A 84 14.24 -3.09 -5.31
C ILE A 84 13.27 -4.09 -4.69
N HIS A 85 12.44 -4.75 -5.51
CA HIS A 85 11.25 -5.41 -4.98
C HIS A 85 11.55 -6.62 -4.09
N ARG A 86 12.49 -7.51 -4.45
CA ARG A 86 12.84 -8.70 -3.64
C ARG A 86 13.53 -8.35 -2.31
N HIS A 87 13.93 -7.10 -2.11
CA HIS A 87 14.45 -6.60 -0.83
C HIS A 87 13.35 -6.14 0.13
N MET A 88 12.17 -5.77 -0.39
CA MET A 88 11.01 -5.41 0.44
C MET A 88 10.40 -6.65 1.10
N THR A 89 10.16 -6.59 2.42
CA THR A 89 9.65 -7.75 3.18
C THR A 89 8.29 -8.25 2.68
N ILE A 90 7.46 -7.37 2.11
CA ILE A 90 6.15 -7.73 1.53
C ILE A 90 6.28 -8.65 0.31
N ASN A 91 7.39 -8.56 -0.42
CA ASN A 91 7.68 -9.32 -1.63
C ASN A 91 8.66 -10.48 -1.35
N GLN A 92 8.80 -10.94 -0.11
CA GLN A 92 9.66 -12.06 0.23
C GLN A 92 8.82 -13.29 0.57
N ASP A 93 9.29 -14.46 0.13
CA ASP A 93 8.74 -15.74 0.56
C ASP A 93 9.46 -16.31 1.79
N PRO A 94 8.85 -17.26 2.52
CA PRO A 94 9.55 -18.04 3.53
C PRO A 94 10.75 -18.82 2.91
N PRO A 95 11.91 -18.90 3.59
CA PRO A 95 12.14 -18.51 4.99
C PRO A 95 12.64 -17.08 5.19
N ARG A 96 12.99 -16.34 4.13
CA ARG A 96 13.53 -14.96 4.24
C ARG A 96 12.54 -14.04 4.92
N GLN A 97 11.29 -14.07 4.47
CA GLN A 97 10.20 -13.28 5.04
C GLN A 97 10.05 -13.49 6.56
N LEU A 98 10.14 -14.75 7.03
CA LEU A 98 10.00 -15.08 8.44
C LEU A 98 11.14 -14.49 9.29
N LYS A 99 12.36 -14.44 8.74
CA LYS A 99 13.50 -13.80 9.40
C LYS A 99 13.29 -12.29 9.51
N SER A 100 12.91 -11.62 8.42
CA SER A 100 12.62 -10.18 8.40
C SER A 100 11.49 -9.82 9.38
N ARG A 101 10.38 -10.56 9.36
CA ARG A 101 9.24 -10.35 10.29
C ARG A 101 9.63 -10.54 11.76
N ARG A 102 10.57 -11.44 12.06
CA ARG A 102 11.04 -11.66 13.43
C ARG A 102 11.78 -10.45 14.00
N ILE A 103 12.45 -9.66 13.17
CA ILE A 103 13.21 -8.47 13.60
C ILE A 103 12.25 -7.40 14.13
N VAL A 104 11.17 -7.10 13.40
CA VAL A 104 10.22 -6.03 13.73
C VAL A 104 9.11 -6.47 14.69
N ARG A 105 8.97 -7.78 14.96
CA ARG A 105 7.84 -8.34 15.74
C ARG A 105 7.66 -7.69 17.12
N ALA A 106 8.74 -7.34 17.80
CA ALA A 106 8.69 -6.77 19.14
C ALA A 106 7.93 -5.43 19.18
N THR A 107 8.10 -4.61 18.15
CA THR A 107 7.46 -3.30 17.98
C THR A 107 5.94 -3.42 17.80
N PHE A 108 5.46 -4.52 17.24
CA PHE A 108 4.04 -4.71 16.91
C PHE A 108 3.35 -5.77 17.80
N THR A 109 3.85 -6.00 19.01
CA THR A 109 3.12 -6.82 20.00
C THR A 109 1.93 -6.03 20.55
N PRO A 110 0.84 -6.69 21.01
CA PRO A 110 -0.31 -5.99 21.59
C PRO A 110 0.08 -4.99 22.69
N ALA A 111 0.97 -5.40 23.61
CA ALA A 111 1.45 -4.54 24.69
C ALA A 111 2.27 -3.33 24.19
N ALA A 112 3.07 -3.51 23.12
CA ALA A 112 3.80 -2.40 22.51
C ALA A 112 2.83 -1.42 21.84
N VAL A 113 1.86 -1.93 21.08
CA VAL A 113 0.83 -1.10 20.43
C VAL A 113 0.00 -0.31 21.44
N ASP A 114 -0.42 -0.96 22.52
CA ASP A 114 -1.16 -0.30 23.62
C ASP A 114 -0.34 0.83 24.27
N SER A 115 0.98 0.70 24.30
CA SER A 115 1.86 1.74 24.86
C SER A 115 1.93 3.02 24.02
N TYR A 116 1.60 2.96 22.73
CA TYR A 116 1.60 4.12 21.82
C TYR A 116 0.33 4.98 21.95
N GLU A 117 -0.75 4.40 22.48
CA GLU A 117 -2.07 5.02 22.54
C GLU A 117 -2.08 6.42 23.18
N PRO A 118 -1.44 6.65 24.35
CA PRO A 118 -1.52 7.96 25.01
C PRO A 118 -0.89 9.06 24.14
N GLN A 119 0.17 8.70 23.43
CA GLN A 119 0.91 9.62 22.59
C GLN A 119 0.19 9.91 21.28
N PHE A 120 -0.31 8.88 20.59
CA PHE A 120 -1.12 9.05 19.39
C PHE A 120 -2.42 9.82 19.69
N ARG A 121 -3.00 9.64 20.88
CA ARG A 121 -4.12 10.46 21.35
C ARG A 121 -3.71 11.94 21.51
N ALA A 122 -2.53 12.22 22.05
CA ALA A 122 -2.03 13.58 22.16
C ALA A 122 -1.78 14.21 20.78
N HIS A 123 -1.25 13.45 19.82
CA HIS A 123 -1.10 13.87 18.43
C HIS A 123 -2.46 14.20 17.79
N ALA A 124 -3.42 13.27 17.87
CA ALA A 124 -4.77 13.47 17.33
C ALA A 124 -5.46 14.71 17.90
N ARG A 125 -5.34 14.95 19.22
CA ARG A 125 -5.89 16.16 19.86
C ARG A 125 -5.29 17.43 19.27
N ARG A 126 -3.96 17.50 19.17
CA ARG A 126 -3.29 18.69 18.62
C ARG A 126 -3.67 18.98 17.17
N ILE A 127 -3.78 17.93 16.35
CA ILE A 127 -4.21 18.04 14.95
C ILE A 127 -5.61 18.66 14.89
N VAL A 128 -6.57 18.10 15.64
CA VAL A 128 -7.94 18.61 15.67
C VAL A 128 -8.01 20.02 16.26
N ASP A 129 -7.32 20.29 17.37
CA ASP A 129 -7.31 21.60 18.03
C ASP A 129 -6.77 22.72 17.12
N ALA A 130 -5.86 22.40 16.19
CA ALA A 130 -5.31 23.36 15.23
C ALA A 130 -6.34 23.87 14.21
N VAL A 131 -7.35 23.06 13.90
CA VAL A 131 -8.39 23.39 12.91
C VAL A 131 -9.75 23.70 13.53
N ALA A 132 -10.02 23.21 14.74
CA ALA A 132 -11.36 23.21 15.35
C ALA A 132 -12.01 24.59 15.48
N SER A 133 -11.23 25.64 15.77
CA SER A 133 -11.76 27.00 15.93
C SER A 133 -12.08 27.72 14.61
N ARG A 134 -11.63 27.19 13.47
CA ARG A 134 -11.78 27.85 12.16
C ARG A 134 -13.15 27.63 11.54
N GLY A 135 -13.85 26.56 11.92
CA GLY A 135 -15.14 26.16 11.31
C GLY A 135 -15.02 25.51 9.93
N GLU A 136 -13.84 25.57 9.31
CA GLU A 136 -13.51 24.92 8.03
C GLU A 136 -12.01 24.57 7.99
N CYS A 137 -11.66 23.52 7.23
CA CYS A 137 -10.29 23.09 6.94
C CYS A 137 -10.28 22.23 5.66
N GLU A 138 -9.11 22.13 5.03
CA GLU A 138 -8.82 21.02 4.11
C GLU A 138 -8.58 19.78 4.97
N PHE A 139 -9.45 18.79 4.88
CA PHE A 139 -9.47 17.68 5.85
C PHE A 139 -8.36 16.65 5.58
N VAL A 140 -7.93 16.48 4.33
CA VAL A 140 -6.96 15.45 3.96
C VAL A 140 -5.58 15.81 4.49
N GLU A 141 -5.05 16.95 4.10
CA GLU A 141 -3.76 17.52 4.50
C GLU A 141 -3.76 17.95 5.95
N GLU A 142 -4.75 18.72 6.40
CA GLU A 142 -4.71 19.34 7.74
C GLU A 142 -5.15 18.38 8.86
N VAL A 143 -5.73 17.23 8.55
CA VAL A 143 -6.23 16.27 9.57
C VAL A 143 -5.85 14.82 9.28
N ALA A 144 -6.24 14.27 8.13
CA ALA A 144 -6.17 12.83 7.88
C ALA A 144 -4.73 12.32 7.66
N ALA A 145 -3.90 13.07 6.94
CA ALA A 145 -2.53 12.71 6.59
C ALA A 145 -1.55 12.87 7.76
N GLU A 146 -1.82 13.79 8.68
CA GLU A 146 -0.93 14.13 9.80
C GLU A 146 -0.69 12.97 10.76
N LEU A 147 -1.75 12.31 11.25
CA LEU A 147 -1.61 11.29 12.29
C LEU A 147 -0.83 10.04 11.84
N PRO A 148 -1.10 9.44 10.66
CA PRO A 148 -0.31 8.31 10.16
C PRO A 148 1.17 8.66 9.99
N LEU A 149 1.47 9.87 9.48
CA LEU A 149 2.85 10.34 9.33
C LEU A 149 3.55 10.45 10.69
N LEU A 150 2.92 11.09 11.67
CA LEU A 150 3.48 11.20 13.02
C LEU A 150 3.71 9.83 13.67
N ALA A 151 2.77 8.90 13.47
CA ALA A 151 2.89 7.56 14.00
C ALA A 151 4.08 6.79 13.43
N ILE A 152 4.35 6.87 12.11
CA ILE A 152 5.49 6.15 11.52
C ILE A 152 6.83 6.77 11.94
N LEU A 153 6.92 8.10 11.99
CA LEU A 153 8.12 8.82 12.43
C LEU A 153 8.51 8.44 13.86
N GLU A 154 7.52 8.41 14.75
CA GLU A 154 7.65 7.97 16.13
C GLU A 154 8.16 6.52 16.23
N LEU A 155 7.53 5.60 15.51
CA LEU A 155 7.91 4.19 15.51
C LEU A 155 9.34 3.98 14.98
N CYS A 156 9.78 4.83 14.05
CA CYS A 156 11.14 4.85 13.51
C CYS A 156 12.14 5.63 14.38
N GLY A 157 11.68 6.31 15.43
CA GLY A 157 12.53 7.15 16.28
C GLY A 157 13.08 8.39 15.57
N ILE A 158 12.38 8.89 14.55
CA ILE A 158 12.78 10.03 13.73
C ILE A 158 12.42 11.34 14.46
N PRO A 159 13.38 12.28 14.63
CA PRO A 159 13.12 13.57 15.24
C PRO A 159 12.05 14.40 14.52
N ALA A 160 11.47 15.37 15.23
CA ALA A 160 10.40 16.20 14.67
C ALA A 160 10.90 17.21 13.62
N GLU A 161 12.20 17.54 13.59
CA GLU A 161 12.79 18.37 12.56
C GLU A 161 12.84 17.71 11.16
N ASP A 162 12.99 16.39 11.09
CA ASP A 162 13.21 15.65 9.83
C ASP A 162 11.90 15.23 9.14
N ARG A 163 10.75 15.64 9.69
CA ARG A 163 9.42 15.18 9.25
C ARG A 163 9.09 15.55 7.82
N LYS A 164 9.46 16.78 7.44
CA LYS A 164 9.17 17.31 6.11
C LYS A 164 9.90 16.50 5.05
N ASP A 165 11.19 16.24 5.28
CA ASP A 165 12.02 15.48 4.36
C ASP A 165 11.49 14.04 4.22
N PHE A 166 11.11 13.40 5.33
CA PHE A 166 10.53 12.06 5.31
C PHE A 166 9.17 12.02 4.59
N PHE A 167 8.33 13.03 4.76
CA PHE A 167 7.05 13.15 4.03
C PHE A 167 7.27 13.31 2.53
N GLU A 168 8.21 14.15 2.12
CA GLU A 168 8.54 14.36 0.71
C GLU A 168 9.10 13.07 0.08
N TRP A 169 10.04 12.38 0.73
CA TRP A 169 10.60 11.12 0.22
C TRP A 169 9.55 10.01 0.13
N THR A 170 8.70 9.84 1.14
CA THR A 170 7.67 8.78 1.15
C THR A 170 6.60 9.02 0.09
N ASN A 171 6.15 10.26 -0.09
CA ASN A 171 5.20 10.59 -1.16
C ASN A 171 5.81 10.37 -2.55
N THR A 172 7.08 10.76 -2.74
CA THR A 172 7.80 10.53 -4.00
C THR A 172 7.91 9.03 -4.32
N MET A 173 8.15 8.20 -3.31
CA MET A 173 8.28 6.75 -3.46
C MET A 173 6.93 6.05 -3.75
N MET A 174 5.83 6.49 -3.12
CA MET A 174 4.53 5.80 -3.21
C MET A 174 3.61 6.30 -4.33
N PHE A 175 3.70 7.56 -4.74
CA PHE A 175 2.75 8.18 -5.67
C PHE A 175 3.37 8.51 -7.04
N ASN A 176 4.35 7.74 -7.48
CA ASN A 176 5.01 7.95 -8.78
C ASN A 176 4.06 7.77 -10.00
N GLN A 177 2.89 7.15 -9.83
CA GLN A 177 1.87 6.98 -10.86
C GLN A 177 0.82 8.09 -10.89
N ASP A 178 0.79 8.98 -9.90
CA ASP A 178 -0.14 10.12 -9.86
C ASP A 178 0.48 11.33 -10.56
N PRO A 179 -0.06 11.83 -11.68
CA PRO A 179 0.51 12.96 -12.42
C PRO A 179 0.65 14.27 -11.62
N GLU A 180 -0.13 14.46 -10.55
CA GLU A 180 -0.05 15.64 -9.68
C GLU A 180 1.04 15.50 -8.60
N MET A 181 1.42 14.26 -8.26
CA MET A 181 2.37 13.93 -7.19
C MET A 181 3.67 13.30 -7.69
N ALA A 182 3.72 12.90 -8.97
CA ALA A 182 4.87 12.30 -9.62
C ALA A 182 5.96 13.35 -9.85
N ILE A 183 6.89 13.41 -8.91
CA ILE A 183 8.24 13.94 -9.17
C ILE A 183 8.98 12.86 -9.96
N SER A 184 9.79 13.26 -10.95
CA SER A 184 10.25 12.40 -12.06
C SER A 184 10.75 11.00 -11.62
N GLU A 185 10.63 9.99 -12.49
CA GLU A 185 11.11 8.61 -12.23
C GLU A 185 12.51 8.55 -11.60
N GLU A 186 13.40 9.47 -12.01
CA GLU A 186 14.76 9.63 -11.49
C GLU A 186 14.79 9.99 -9.98
N GLN A 187 13.87 10.81 -9.50
CA GLN A 187 13.79 11.23 -8.10
C GLN A 187 13.16 10.15 -7.20
N ALA A 188 12.17 9.40 -7.70
CA ALA A 188 11.60 8.25 -7.00
C ALA A 188 12.65 7.14 -6.79
N GLN A 189 13.51 6.92 -7.78
CA GLN A 189 14.59 5.96 -7.68
C GLN A 189 15.70 6.43 -6.73
N LEU A 190 16.03 7.73 -6.71
CA LEU A 190 17.00 8.30 -5.76
C LEU A 190 16.52 8.28 -4.31
N ALA A 191 15.22 8.45 -4.05
CA ALA A 191 14.62 8.34 -2.72
C ALA A 191 14.57 6.91 -2.19
N SER A 192 14.63 5.90 -3.08
CA SER A 192 14.61 4.49 -2.71
C SER A 192 16.00 3.93 -2.34
N ILE A 193 17.08 4.66 -2.65
CA ILE A 193 18.47 4.21 -2.53
C ILE A 193 19.23 4.90 -1.39
N ASN A 194 18.76 6.06 -0.90
CA ASN A 194 19.36 6.80 0.21
C ASN A 194 18.51 6.71 1.48
#